data_AF-A0A366MJ69-F1
#
_entry.id   AF-A0A366MJ69-F1
#
_cell.length_a   1.000
_cell.length_b   1.000
_cell.length_c   1.000
_cell.angle_alpha   90.00
_cell.angle_beta   90.00
_cell.angle_gamma   90.00
#
_symmetry.space_group_name_H-M   'P 1'
#
loop_
_entity.id
_entity.type
_entity.pdbx_description
1 polymer ?
#
loop_
_entity_poly.entity_id
_entity_poly.type
_entity_poly.pdbx_seq_one_letter_code
_entity_poly.pdbx_strand_id
1 'polypeptide(L)' 'MKRLFILIVLLTSFLFAKENYSQMSNQELIEIIGFVSEKDKASFLKELEIRVPKMNVNEKIQYEKRLQETPESKPIEDEE' A
#
# COMPACT_ATOMS: atom_id res chain seq x y z
N MET A 1 26.73 1.86 -28.51
CA MET A 1 27.06 2.38 -27.16
C MET A 1 25.89 3.14 -26.51
N LYS A 2 25.42 4.29 -27.05
CA LYS A 2 24.34 5.09 -26.41
C LYS A 2 22.99 4.36 -26.28
N ARG A 3 22.61 3.51 -27.25
CA ARG A 3 21.34 2.76 -27.22
C ARG A 3 21.28 1.69 -26.13
N LEU A 4 22.43 1.08 -25.79
CA LEU A 4 22.51 0.07 -24.74
C LEU A 4 22.40 0.70 -23.34
N PHE A 5 22.94 1.90 -23.18
CA PHE A 5 22.83 2.66 -21.93
C PHE A 5 21.36 3.01 -21.59
N ILE A 6 20.57 3.40 -22.60
CA ILE A 6 19.13 3.69 -22.41
C ILE A 6 18.37 2.44 -21.94
N LEU A 7 18.67 1.27 -22.51
CA LEU A 7 18.06 0.00 -22.11
C LEU A 7 18.40 -0.38 -20.66
N ILE A 8 19.66 -0.19 -20.25
CA ILE A 8 20.09 -0.45 -18.88
C ILE A 8 19.40 0.49 -17.89
N VAL A 9 19.34 1.79 -18.20
CA VAL A 9 18.64 2.78 -17.36
C VAL A 9 17.16 2.44 -17.22
N LEU A 10 16.49 2.07 -18.33
CA LEU A 10 15.08 1.68 -18.34
C LEU A 10 14.82 0.40 -17.53
N LEU A 11 15.72 -0.58 -17.56
CA LEU A 11 15.59 -1.81 -16.78
C LEU A 11 15.76 -1.55 -15.27
N THR A 12 16.61 -0.59 -14.89
CA THR A 12 16.84 -0.27 -13.47
C THR A 12 15.74 0.57 -12.83
N SER A 13 14.92 1.31 -13.60
CA SER A 13 13.85 2.13 -13.02
C SER A 13 12.73 1.30 -12.38
N PHE A 14 12.49 0.07 -12.87
CA PHE A 14 11.49 -0.83 -12.28
C PHE A 14 11.94 -1.44 -10.95
N LEU A 15 13.24 -1.43 -10.64
CA LEU A 15 13.77 -1.99 -9.39
C LEU A 15 13.41 -1.18 -8.14
N PHE A 16 12.86 0.02 -8.31
CA PHE A 16 12.53 0.95 -7.23
C PHE A 16 11.03 1.29 -7.13
N ALA A 17 10.15 0.50 -7.75
CA ALA A 17 8.71 0.62 -7.54
C ALA A 17 8.33 0.15 -6.12
N LYS A 18 8.61 0.99 -5.13
CA LYS A 18 8.15 0.82 -3.76
C LYS A 18 6.78 1.49 -3.64
N GLU A 19 5.82 0.78 -3.06
CA GLU A 19 4.51 1.36 -2.75
C GLU A 19 4.67 2.63 -1.93
N ASN A 20 4.10 3.74 -2.42
CA ASN A 20 4.21 5.04 -1.78
C ASN A 20 2.93 5.35 -1.00
N TYR A 21 2.78 4.69 0.15
CA TYR A 21 1.65 4.86 1.06
C TYR A 21 1.42 6.32 1.50
N SER A 22 2.46 7.16 1.48
CA SER A 22 2.34 8.59 1.79
C SER A 22 1.47 9.37 0.80
N GLN A 23 1.33 8.88 -0.44
CA GLN A 23 0.51 9.52 -1.48
C GLN A 23 -0.93 9.03 -1.50
N MET A 24 -1.23 7.93 -0.81
CA MET A 24 -2.60 7.43 -0.68
C MET A 24 -3.41 8.33 0.27
N SER A 25 -4.72 8.36 0.11
CA SER A 25 -5.66 8.92 1.07
C SER A 25 -5.83 8.01 2.30
N ASN A 26 -6.47 8.52 3.36
CA ASN A 26 -6.78 7.70 4.54
C ASN A 26 -7.72 6.55 4.19
N GLN A 27 -8.68 6.78 3.29
CA GLN A 27 -9.64 5.78 2.84
C GLN A 27 -8.95 4.64 2.09
N GLU A 28 -8.09 4.95 1.12
CA GLU A 28 -7.32 3.95 0.38
C GLU A 28 -6.42 3.13 1.31
N LEU A 29 -5.76 3.78 2.29
CA LEU A 29 -4.96 3.05 3.29
C LEU A 29 -5.78 2.10 4.14
N ILE A 30 -6.99 2.51 4.55
CA ILE A 30 -7.91 1.64 5.27
C ILE A 30 -8.36 0.49 4.36
N GLU A 31 -8.64 0.76 3.09
CA GLU A 31 -9.15 -0.23 2.14
C GLU A 31 -8.17 -1.34 1.77
N ILE A 32 -6.87 -1.12 1.95
CA ILE A 32 -5.86 -2.15 1.69
C ILE A 32 -5.41 -2.89 2.96
N ILE A 33 -5.95 -2.55 4.14
CA ILE A 33 -5.70 -3.33 5.37
C ILE A 33 -6.12 -4.78 5.11
N GLY A 34 -5.18 -5.70 5.34
CA GLY A 34 -5.35 -7.14 5.08
C GLY A 34 -4.85 -7.61 3.71
N PHE A 35 -4.54 -6.70 2.78
CA PHE A 35 -4.11 -7.02 1.41
C PHE A 35 -2.66 -6.59 1.10
N VAL A 36 -1.97 -5.99 2.06
CA VAL A 36 -0.58 -5.55 1.89
C VAL A 36 0.38 -6.74 1.94
N SER A 37 1.26 -6.83 0.94
CA SER A 37 2.28 -7.88 0.87
C SER A 37 3.29 -7.76 2.03
N GLU A 38 3.85 -8.90 2.48
CA GLU A 38 4.78 -8.92 3.63
C GLU A 38 6.02 -8.03 3.43
N LYS A 39 6.52 -7.89 2.19
CA LYS A 39 7.66 -7.01 1.86
C LYS A 39 7.36 -5.52 2.10
N ASP A 40 6.10 -5.12 1.98
CA ASP A 40 5.69 -3.72 2.10
C ASP A 40 4.98 -3.39 3.42
N LYS A 41 4.56 -4.43 4.16
CA LYS A 41 3.83 -4.35 5.44
C LYS A 41 4.48 -3.41 6.46
N ALA A 42 5.80 -3.45 6.60
CA ALA A 42 6.51 -2.55 7.52
C ALA A 42 6.36 -1.06 7.13
N SER A 43 6.39 -0.76 5.83
CA SER A 43 6.21 0.61 5.34
C SER A 43 4.76 1.06 5.46
N PHE A 44 3.82 0.15 5.21
CA PHE A 44 2.39 0.39 5.38
C PHE A 44 1.99 0.68 6.83
N LEU A 45 2.42 -0.17 7.76
CA LEU A 45 2.12 -0.01 9.19
C LEU A 45 2.66 1.31 9.73
N LYS A 46 3.86 1.71 9.30
CA LYS A 46 4.44 3.02 9.65
C LYS A 46 3.56 4.18 9.19
N GLU A 47 3.02 4.11 7.98
CA GLU A 47 2.13 5.16 7.48
C GLU A 47 0.81 5.18 8.28
N LEU A 48 0.21 4.01 8.53
CA LEU A 48 -0.99 3.91 9.36
C LEU A 48 -0.79 4.50 10.76
N GLU A 49 0.31 4.19 11.43
CA GLU A 49 0.62 4.72 12.78
C GLU A 49 0.67 6.25 12.80
N ILE A 50 1.20 6.88 11.75
CA ILE A 50 1.28 8.34 11.61
C ILE A 50 -0.10 8.96 11.39
N ARG A 51 -1.02 8.24 10.74
CA ARG A 51 -2.30 8.78 10.27
C ARG A 51 -3.49 8.48 11.17
N VAL A 52 -3.53 7.34 11.83
CA VAL A 52 -4.62 6.95 12.75
C VAL A 52 -4.95 8.06 13.77
N PRO A 53 -3.96 8.74 14.39
CA PRO A 53 -4.24 9.85 15.32
C PRO A 53 -4.91 11.06 14.65
N LYS A 54 -4.72 11.25 13.34
CA LYS A 54 -5.18 12.40 12.55
C LYS A 54 -6.50 12.14 11.80
N MET A 55 -7.01 10.92 11.86
CA MET A 55 -8.25 10.55 11.18
C MET A 55 -9.45 11.30 11.77
N ASN A 56 -10.38 11.68 10.89
CA ASN A 56 -11.69 12.17 11.30
C ASN A 56 -12.57 11.02 11.84
N VAL A 57 -13.74 11.35 12.39
CA VAL A 57 -14.64 10.37 13.02
C VAL A 57 -15.07 9.27 12.04
N ASN A 58 -15.40 9.63 10.80
CA ASN A 58 -15.85 8.67 9.79
C ASN A 58 -14.70 7.72 9.40
N GLU A 59 -13.49 8.26 9.21
CA GLU A 59 -12.30 7.47 8.91
C GLU A 59 -11.94 6.52 10.06
N LYS A 60 -12.05 6.96 11.32
CA LYS A 60 -11.82 6.07 12.47
C LYS A 60 -12.82 4.92 12.53
N ILE A 61 -14.10 5.19 12.28
CA ILE A 61 -15.14 4.16 12.22
C ILE A 61 -14.82 3.15 11.11
N GLN A 62 -14.41 3.62 9.92
CA GLN A 62 -14.02 2.74 8.81
C GLN A 62 -12.78 1.91 9.15
N TYR A 63 -11.78 2.51 9.79
CA TYR A 63 -10.58 1.84 10.25
C TYR A 63 -10.90 0.73 11.25
N GLU A 64 -11.66 1.02 12.30
CA GLU A 64 -12.06 0.05 13.32
C GLU A 64 -12.90 -1.09 12.74
N LYS A 65 -13.87 -0.75 11.87
CA LYS A 65 -14.66 -1.72 11.13
C LYS A 65 -13.75 -2.64 10.32
N ARG A 66 -12.79 -2.07 9.58
CA ARG A 66 -11.89 -2.87 8.76
C ARG A 66 -11.00 -3.79 9.57
N LEU A 67 -10.48 -3.35 10.72
CA LEU A 67 -9.71 -4.20 11.62
C LEU A 67 -10.50 -5.43 12.11
N GLN A 68 -11.81 -5.27 12.34
CA GLN A 68 -12.70 -6.37 12.72
C GLN A 68 -13.07 -7.28 11.53
N GLU A 69 -13.20 -6.69 10.35
CA GLU A 69 -13.49 -7.37 9.08
C GLU A 69 -12.26 -8.01 8.42
N THR A 70 -11.10 -8.06 9.08
CA THR A 70 -9.92 -8.72 8.54
C THR A 70 -9.79 -10.17 9.08
N PRO A 71 -10.55 -11.17 8.59
CA PRO A 71 -10.14 -12.56 8.61
C PRO A 71 -9.29 -12.86 7.36
N GLU A 72 -8.30 -13.74 7.53
CA GLU A 72 -7.26 -14.15 6.56
C GLU A 72 -7.53 -13.89 5.07
N SER A 73 -6.53 -13.26 4.44
CA SER A 73 -6.31 -13.09 3.00
C SER A 73 -7.25 -13.92 2.11
N LYS A 74 -8.36 -13.32 1.66
CA LYS A 74 -8.96 -13.79 0.42
C LYS A 74 -8.03 -13.33 -0.70
N PRO A 75 -7.47 -14.24 -1.50
CA PRO A 75 -6.70 -13.86 -2.68
C PRO A 75 -7.60 -12.97 -3.53
N ILE A 76 -7.09 -11.82 -3.93
CA ILE A 76 -7.72 -11.00 -4.95
C ILE A 76 -7.64 -11.90 -6.20
N GLU A 77 -8.77 -12.46 -6.63
CA GLU A 77 -8.86 -13.11 -7.93
C GLU A 77 -8.56 -12.02 -8.95
N ASP A 78 -7.40 -12.12 -9.60
CA ASP A 78 -7.05 -11.29 -10.75
C ASP A 78 -8.16 -11.50 -11.79
N GLU A 79 -9.01 -10.49 -12.01
CA GLU A 79 -9.95 -10.50 -13.13
C GLU A 79 -9.14 -10.48 -14.43
N GLU A 80 -9.18 -11.62 -15.16
CA GLU A 80 -8.56 -11.86 -16.47
C GLU A 80 -9.04 -10.90 -17.58
#